data_AF-A0A517N0Y7-F1
#
_entry.id   AF-A0A517N0Y7-F1
#
_cell.length_a   1.000
_cell.length_b   1.000
_cell.length_c   1.000
_cell.angle_alpha   90.00
_cell.angle_beta   90.00
_cell.angle_gamma   90.00
#
_symmetry.space_group_name_H-M   'P 1'
#
loop_
_entity.id
_entity.type
_entity.pdbx_description
1 polymer ?
#
loop_
_entity_poly.entity_id
_entity_poly.type
_entity_poly.pdbx_seq_one_letter_code
_entity_poly.pdbx_strand_id
1 'polypeptide(L)'
;MKFIGSLLAVALLAMPAFAQPLVDGTRDASYGAALAVQTVQTQFGDNTDPAGFSNEGELDAGYATISGGRLYVMLTGNIGQNFNKVSVFIDSVAGGENVLNGALAYDFGDVSQNFGGLTFDTGFEADYHLFGRWNGGPFELDIVDRAASTAGNEFGNFGAASVVAGAVQSGTISAGGTATTNADGGGFLTQDVDFGFNNTNILGVTGGTAASDPVAAAAVLTGLEFSIDLADLGSPGVGDEIKIHAAYGNGDNNYHSNQILGGLPAPQGNLGSDGSGNGTGNLAGIDFNQYGGDQFFTITVVPEPTSMLLFGLGLVGLGLGRRRS
;
A
#
# COMPACT_ATOMS: atom_id res chain seq x y z
N MET A 1 15.79 65.70 -5.94
CA MET A 1 14.86 64.61 -6.31
C MET A 1 15.23 63.39 -5.47
N LYS A 2 14.37 62.99 -4.53
CA LYS A 2 14.61 61.89 -3.59
C LYS A 2 14.28 60.57 -4.27
N PHE A 3 15.27 59.69 -4.42
CA PHE A 3 15.07 58.30 -4.81
C PHE A 3 14.32 57.57 -3.70
N ILE A 4 13.06 57.23 -3.94
CA ILE A 4 12.30 56.31 -3.09
C ILE A 4 12.61 54.90 -3.60
N GLY A 5 13.53 54.21 -2.94
CA GLY A 5 13.78 52.79 -3.14
C GLY A 5 12.57 51.98 -2.66
N SER A 6 11.92 51.29 -3.58
CA SER A 6 10.84 50.35 -3.25
C SER A 6 11.48 49.06 -2.70
N LEU A 7 11.39 48.87 -1.39
CA LEU A 7 11.70 47.61 -0.73
C LEU A 7 10.51 46.66 -0.98
N LEU A 8 10.63 45.76 -1.97
CA LEU A 8 9.62 44.72 -2.20
C LEU A 8 9.94 43.55 -1.26
N ALA A 9 9.14 43.39 -0.21
CA ALA A 9 9.23 42.24 0.68
C ALA A 9 8.78 40.97 -0.07
N VAL A 10 9.73 40.08 -0.37
CA VAL A 10 9.42 38.72 -0.81
C VAL A 10 9.00 37.94 0.43
N ALA A 11 7.71 37.70 0.60
CA ALA A 11 7.23 36.73 1.58
C ALA A 11 7.56 35.33 1.04
N LEU A 12 8.68 34.75 1.50
CA LEU A 12 8.88 33.30 1.37
C LEU A 12 7.77 32.63 2.20
N LEU A 13 6.81 32.02 1.52
CA LEU A 13 5.96 31.00 2.15
C LEU A 13 6.89 29.83 2.49
N ALA A 14 7.42 29.82 3.71
CA ALA A 14 8.05 28.65 4.28
C ALA A 14 6.97 27.59 4.44
N MET A 15 6.84 26.71 3.44
CA MET A 15 6.05 25.51 3.60
C MET A 15 6.77 24.61 4.62
N PRO A 16 6.04 24.01 5.58
CA PRO A 16 6.66 23.07 6.51
C PRO A 16 7.25 21.92 5.71
N ALA A 17 8.57 21.73 5.80
CA ALA A 17 9.20 20.50 5.36
C ALA A 17 8.89 19.44 6.42
N PHE A 18 8.02 18.49 6.09
CA PHE A 18 7.85 17.29 6.91
C PHE A 18 9.07 16.40 6.70
N ALA A 19 9.54 15.76 7.78
CA ALA A 19 10.52 14.71 7.65
C ALA A 19 9.91 13.55 6.83
N GLN A 20 10.75 12.83 6.09
CA GLN A 20 10.32 11.57 5.46
C GLN A 20 9.77 10.63 6.55
N PRO A 21 8.69 9.87 6.26
CA PRO A 21 8.20 8.87 7.20
C PRO A 21 9.30 7.91 7.61
N LEU A 22 9.37 7.59 8.90
CA LEU A 22 10.17 6.48 9.40
C LEU A 22 9.39 5.19 9.17
N VAL A 23 9.96 4.27 8.39
CA VAL A 23 9.31 2.99 8.09
C VAL A 23 9.56 2.02 9.25
N ASP A 24 8.64 1.97 10.21
CA ASP A 24 8.74 1.13 11.42
C ASP A 24 7.44 0.42 11.82
N GLY A 25 6.39 0.56 11.01
CA GLY A 25 5.07 0.00 11.28
C GLY A 25 4.19 0.91 12.14
N THR A 26 4.61 2.15 12.39
CA THR A 26 3.86 3.16 13.13
C THR A 26 3.59 4.38 12.24
N ARG A 27 2.32 4.78 12.13
CA ARG A 27 1.89 5.89 11.28
C ARG A 27 2.43 7.22 11.79
N ASP A 28 3.38 7.77 11.05
CA ASP A 28 3.85 9.14 11.23
C ASP A 28 2.79 10.20 10.87
N ALA A 29 2.94 11.39 11.44
CA ALA A 29 2.07 12.53 11.12
C ALA A 29 2.22 13.03 9.67
N SER A 30 3.33 12.72 9.01
CA SER A 30 3.63 13.11 7.62
C SER A 30 2.74 12.44 6.57
N TYR A 31 2.06 11.34 6.92
CA TYR A 31 1.05 10.69 6.07
C TYR A 31 -0.23 11.53 5.89
N GLY A 32 -0.51 12.47 6.79
CA GLY A 32 -1.74 13.26 6.75
C GLY A 32 -2.99 12.46 7.14
N ALA A 33 -4.12 12.76 6.48
CA ALA A 33 -5.39 12.07 6.73
C ALA A 33 -5.44 10.71 6.01
N ALA A 34 -6.31 9.82 6.49
CA ALA A 34 -6.55 8.53 5.84
C ALA A 34 -7.07 8.73 4.41
N LEU A 35 -6.53 7.97 3.47
CA LEU A 35 -7.02 7.87 2.09
C LEU A 35 -8.13 6.82 1.98
N ALA A 36 -8.07 5.78 2.82
CA ALA A 36 -9.12 4.79 3.01
C ALA A 36 -9.33 4.53 4.49
N VAL A 37 -10.58 4.27 4.87
CA VAL A 37 -10.96 3.78 6.20
C VAL A 37 -11.87 2.59 6.00
N GLN A 38 -11.65 1.52 6.76
CA GLN A 38 -12.45 0.32 6.70
C GLN A 38 -13.92 0.65 7.00
N THR A 39 -14.82 0.10 6.21
CA THR A 39 -16.27 0.36 6.25
C THR A 39 -17.06 -0.76 6.91
N VAL A 40 -16.47 -1.96 7.03
CA VAL A 40 -17.12 -3.14 7.60
C VAL A 40 -16.30 -3.76 8.72
N GLN A 41 -17.00 -4.30 9.71
CA GLN A 41 -16.43 -5.16 10.75
C GLN A 41 -15.68 -6.36 10.15
N THR A 42 -14.72 -6.93 10.89
CA THR A 42 -13.89 -8.06 10.41
C THR A 42 -14.52 -9.42 10.68
N GLN A 43 -14.45 -10.34 9.72
CA GLN A 43 -14.75 -11.76 9.93
C GLN A 43 -13.51 -12.63 10.14
N PHE A 44 -12.31 -12.06 10.05
CA PHE A 44 -11.05 -12.76 10.32
C PHE A 44 -10.58 -12.59 11.78
N GLY A 45 -11.37 -11.88 12.60
CA GLY A 45 -11.09 -11.62 14.01
C GLY A 45 -10.51 -10.24 14.21
N ASP A 46 -10.76 -9.67 15.39
CA ASP A 46 -10.27 -8.36 15.86
C ASP A 46 -9.27 -8.65 16.97
N ASN A 47 -8.01 -8.27 16.78
CA ASN A 47 -6.93 -8.66 17.69
C ASN A 47 -7.15 -8.08 19.09
N THR A 48 -7.25 -8.94 20.10
CA THR A 48 -7.35 -8.51 21.50
C THR A 48 -6.06 -8.67 22.31
N ASP A 49 -4.99 -9.21 21.72
CA ASP A 49 -3.70 -9.38 22.39
C ASP A 49 -2.79 -8.14 22.18
N PRO A 50 -2.50 -7.34 23.22
CA PRO A 50 -1.63 -6.18 23.09
C PRO A 50 -0.16 -6.54 22.82
N ALA A 51 0.24 -7.81 22.98
CA ALA A 51 1.55 -8.27 22.55
C ALA A 51 1.61 -8.51 21.03
N GLY A 52 0.46 -8.58 20.36
CA GLY A 52 0.31 -8.78 18.92
C GLY A 52 0.48 -10.22 18.47
N PHE A 53 0.40 -11.21 19.36
CA PHE A 53 0.55 -12.64 19.04
C PHE A 53 -0.82 -13.34 18.99
N SER A 54 -1.62 -13.03 17.96
CA SER A 54 -2.94 -13.65 17.75
C SER A 54 -3.08 -14.25 16.34
N ASN A 55 -4.11 -15.07 16.16
CA ASN A 55 -4.53 -15.57 14.84
C ASN A 55 -5.60 -14.68 14.18
N GLU A 56 -5.91 -13.55 14.81
CA GLU A 56 -6.93 -12.59 14.38
C GLU A 56 -6.29 -11.57 13.45
N GLY A 57 -7.08 -10.99 12.53
CA GLY A 57 -6.54 -10.02 11.59
C GLY A 57 -7.62 -9.19 10.91
N GLU A 58 -7.26 -7.94 10.69
CA GLU A 58 -8.16 -6.87 10.30
C GLU A 58 -7.38 -5.74 9.61
N LEU A 59 -8.09 -4.96 8.80
CA LEU A 59 -7.57 -3.72 8.22
C LEU A 59 -8.43 -2.57 8.71
N ASP A 60 -7.79 -1.48 9.14
CA ASP A 60 -8.46 -0.32 9.71
C ASP A 60 -8.45 0.89 8.77
N ALA A 61 -7.29 1.26 8.24
CA ALA A 61 -7.15 2.44 7.39
C ALA A 61 -5.90 2.36 6.50
N GLY A 62 -6.00 2.98 5.33
CA GLY A 62 -4.92 3.13 4.36
C GLY A 62 -4.46 4.58 4.27
N TYR A 63 -3.15 4.78 4.32
CA TYR A 63 -2.50 6.07 4.15
C TYR A 63 -1.39 5.94 3.13
N ALA A 64 -1.14 7.01 2.38
CA ALA A 64 0.02 7.10 1.54
C ALA A 64 0.55 8.53 1.50
N THR A 65 1.86 8.66 1.28
CA THR A 65 2.50 9.95 1.00
C THR A 65 3.68 9.73 0.05
N ILE A 66 4.06 10.77 -0.69
CA ILE A 66 5.22 10.74 -1.58
C ILE A 66 6.24 11.73 -1.06
N SER A 67 7.47 11.27 -0.85
CA SER A 67 8.54 12.13 -0.31
C SER A 67 9.93 11.63 -0.68
N GLY A 68 10.76 12.52 -1.23
CA GLY A 68 12.09 12.17 -1.71
C GLY A 68 12.09 11.13 -2.83
N GLY A 69 11.10 11.19 -3.72
CA GLY A 69 10.98 10.27 -4.87
C GLY A 69 10.49 8.86 -4.52
N ARG A 70 9.97 8.65 -3.31
CA ARG A 70 9.46 7.35 -2.86
C ARG A 70 7.98 7.45 -2.50
N LEU A 71 7.23 6.40 -2.82
CA LEU A 71 5.92 6.15 -2.27
C LEU A 71 6.06 5.49 -0.91
N TYR A 72 5.40 6.05 0.10
CA TYR A 72 5.24 5.47 1.42
C TYR A 72 3.79 5.07 1.60
N VAL A 73 3.55 3.87 2.10
CA VAL A 73 2.20 3.34 2.35
C VAL A 73 2.15 2.78 3.76
N MET A 74 1.09 3.13 4.48
CA MET A 74 0.78 2.60 5.80
C MET A 74 -0.63 1.99 5.77
N LEU A 75 -0.73 0.72 6.10
CA LEU A 75 -1.98 -0.03 6.25
C LEU A 75 -2.11 -0.40 7.73
N THR A 76 -2.98 0.29 8.45
CA THR A 76 -3.19 0.06 9.88
C THR A 76 -4.09 -1.15 10.11
N GLY A 77 -3.85 -1.87 11.21
CA GLY A 77 -4.56 -3.09 11.58
C GLY A 77 -3.61 -4.21 11.99
N ASN A 78 -4.06 -5.46 11.82
CA ASN A 78 -3.35 -6.64 12.32
C ASN A 78 -3.35 -7.78 11.28
N ILE A 79 -2.28 -8.59 11.33
CA ILE A 79 -2.12 -9.80 10.54
C ILE A 79 -1.98 -10.98 11.51
N GLY A 80 -2.86 -11.96 11.36
CA GLY A 80 -2.87 -13.17 12.18
C GLY A 80 -1.65 -14.07 11.95
N GLN A 81 -1.25 -14.79 13.00
CA GLN A 81 -0.13 -15.74 13.05
C GLN A 81 -0.48 -17.10 12.45
N ASN A 82 -0.98 -17.08 11.22
CA ASN A 82 -1.49 -18.26 10.53
C ASN A 82 -1.19 -18.23 9.03
N PHE A 83 -0.24 -17.39 8.60
CA PHE A 83 0.11 -17.14 7.20
C PHE A 83 -0.99 -16.55 6.33
N ASN A 84 -2.10 -16.06 6.91
CA ASN A 84 -2.98 -15.14 6.19
C ASN A 84 -2.19 -13.90 5.75
N LYS A 85 -2.63 -13.30 4.64
CA LYS A 85 -1.83 -12.31 3.91
C LYS A 85 -2.62 -11.05 3.63
N VAL A 86 -1.94 -9.91 3.80
CA VAL A 86 -2.40 -8.67 3.17
C VAL A 86 -1.77 -8.63 1.79
N SER A 87 -2.62 -8.63 0.76
CA SER A 87 -2.25 -8.41 -0.63
C SER A 87 -2.49 -6.95 -0.99
N VAL A 88 -1.49 -6.32 -1.59
CA VAL A 88 -1.48 -4.92 -2.02
C VAL A 88 -1.16 -4.91 -3.51
N PHE A 89 -2.19 -4.68 -4.33
CA PHE A 89 -2.02 -4.45 -5.75
C PHE A 89 -1.87 -2.96 -6.01
N ILE A 90 -0.95 -2.61 -6.91
CA ILE A 90 -0.63 -1.22 -7.24
C ILE A 90 -0.79 -1.04 -8.75
N ASP A 91 -1.58 -0.04 -9.12
CA ASP A 91 -1.73 0.52 -10.47
C ASP A 91 -1.06 1.90 -10.42
N SER A 92 0.08 2.03 -11.10
CA SER A 92 0.89 3.26 -11.07
C SER A 92 1.25 3.78 -12.45
N VAL A 93 1.09 2.98 -13.50
CA VAL A 93 1.31 3.40 -14.88
C VAL A 93 0.22 2.82 -15.79
N ALA A 94 0.09 3.35 -17.00
CA ALA A 94 -0.86 2.78 -17.96
C ALA A 94 -0.42 1.36 -18.38
N GLY A 95 -1.30 0.38 -18.20
CA GLY A 95 -0.97 -1.03 -18.44
C GLY A 95 -1.51 -1.90 -17.32
N GLY A 96 -0.95 -3.10 -17.15
CA GLY A 96 -1.33 -3.99 -16.06
C GLY A 96 -2.55 -4.87 -16.34
N GLU A 97 -3.12 -5.41 -15.26
CA GLU A 97 -4.19 -6.41 -15.28
C GLU A 97 -5.41 -5.96 -14.47
N ASN A 98 -6.54 -5.70 -15.11
CA ASN A 98 -7.82 -5.56 -14.39
C ASN A 98 -8.40 -6.93 -13.97
N VAL A 99 -8.25 -7.94 -14.83
CA VAL A 99 -8.59 -9.33 -14.51
C VAL A 99 -7.27 -10.09 -14.40
N LEU A 100 -6.97 -10.59 -13.20
CA LEU A 100 -5.68 -11.21 -12.93
C LEU A 100 -5.50 -12.51 -13.72
N ASN A 101 -4.36 -12.63 -14.40
CA ASN A 101 -3.94 -13.89 -14.99
C ASN A 101 -3.46 -14.88 -13.92
N GLY A 102 -3.98 -16.10 -13.97
CA GLY A 102 -3.55 -17.21 -13.12
C GLY A 102 -2.32 -17.97 -13.61
N ALA A 103 -1.65 -17.52 -14.68
CA ALA A 103 -0.47 -18.19 -15.23
C ALA A 103 0.85 -17.82 -14.53
N LEU A 104 0.90 -16.69 -13.79
CA LEU A 104 2.09 -16.31 -13.01
C LEU A 104 2.17 -17.18 -11.75
N ALA A 105 3.36 -17.74 -11.48
CA ALA A 105 3.60 -18.68 -10.39
C ALA A 105 4.68 -18.12 -9.46
N TYR A 106 4.24 -17.43 -8.41
CA TYR A 106 5.08 -16.99 -7.29
C TYR A 106 4.41 -17.32 -5.96
N ASP A 107 5.14 -17.05 -4.87
CA ASP A 107 4.77 -17.37 -3.49
C ASP A 107 4.89 -18.89 -3.22
N PHE A 108 4.88 -19.26 -1.95
CA PHE A 108 5.11 -20.64 -1.56
C PHE A 108 4.03 -21.57 -2.13
N GLY A 109 4.45 -22.54 -2.96
CA GLY A 109 3.53 -23.50 -3.59
C GLY A 109 2.74 -22.91 -4.76
N ASP A 110 3.21 -21.82 -5.35
CA ASP A 110 2.64 -21.16 -6.53
C ASP A 110 1.18 -20.72 -6.32
N VAL A 111 0.83 -20.44 -5.06
CA VAL A 111 -0.54 -20.10 -4.64
C VAL A 111 -1.04 -18.80 -5.25
N SER A 112 -0.16 -17.96 -5.79
CA SER A 112 -0.56 -16.80 -6.60
C SER A 112 -1.43 -17.14 -7.82
N GLN A 113 -1.35 -18.37 -8.35
CA GLN A 113 -2.23 -18.82 -9.44
C GLN A 113 -3.71 -18.81 -9.01
N ASN A 114 -3.99 -18.90 -7.71
CA ASN A 114 -5.34 -18.86 -7.18
C ASN A 114 -6.00 -17.47 -7.29
N PHE A 115 -5.24 -16.42 -7.58
CA PHE A 115 -5.81 -15.11 -7.96
C PHE A 115 -6.44 -15.11 -9.36
N GLY A 116 -6.14 -16.11 -10.20
CA GLY A 116 -6.56 -16.13 -11.60
C GLY A 116 -8.07 -15.93 -11.77
N GLY A 117 -8.44 -14.87 -12.48
CA GLY A 117 -9.83 -14.49 -12.74
C GLY A 117 -10.43 -13.46 -11.76
N LEU A 118 -9.76 -13.14 -10.65
CA LEU A 118 -10.18 -12.02 -9.81
C LEU A 118 -10.22 -10.74 -10.64
N THR A 119 -11.33 -10.01 -10.55
CA THR A 119 -11.58 -8.80 -11.34
C THR A 119 -11.63 -7.59 -10.42
N PHE A 120 -10.75 -6.62 -10.63
CA PHE A 120 -10.75 -5.34 -9.92
C PHE A 120 -11.85 -4.40 -10.42
N ASP A 121 -12.10 -3.33 -9.67
CA ASP A 121 -12.97 -2.24 -10.07
C ASP A 121 -12.58 -1.68 -11.44
N THR A 122 -13.59 -1.20 -12.17
CA THR A 122 -13.38 -0.53 -13.46
C THR A 122 -12.41 0.64 -13.29
N GLY A 123 -11.35 0.63 -14.08
CA GLY A 123 -10.33 1.67 -14.04
C GLY A 123 -9.18 1.38 -13.08
N PHE A 124 -9.10 0.20 -12.47
CA PHE A 124 -7.90 -0.30 -11.79
C PHE A 124 -7.25 -1.41 -12.63
N GLU A 125 -5.98 -1.25 -12.98
CA GLU A 125 -5.21 -2.24 -13.75
C GLU A 125 -3.90 -2.53 -13.02
N ALA A 126 -3.80 -3.67 -12.33
CA ALA A 126 -2.67 -3.97 -11.46
C ALA A 126 -1.36 -4.12 -12.24
N ASP A 127 -0.36 -3.30 -11.93
CA ASP A 127 1.00 -3.42 -12.43
C ASP A 127 1.86 -4.29 -11.49
N TYR A 128 1.69 -4.10 -10.18
CA TYR A 128 2.51 -4.74 -9.14
C TYR A 128 1.65 -5.45 -8.11
N HIS A 129 2.21 -6.47 -7.47
CA HIS A 129 1.64 -7.13 -6.30
C HIS A 129 2.67 -7.24 -5.19
N LEU A 130 2.43 -6.53 -4.10
CA LEU A 130 3.15 -6.65 -2.84
C LEU A 130 2.30 -7.42 -1.85
N PHE A 131 2.90 -8.30 -1.06
CA PHE A 131 2.13 -9.01 -0.04
C PHE A 131 2.97 -9.34 1.19
N GLY A 132 2.31 -9.26 2.34
CA GLY A 132 2.91 -9.48 3.65
C GLY A 132 2.32 -10.70 4.33
N ARG A 133 3.17 -11.52 4.97
CA ARG A 133 2.74 -12.73 5.69
C ARG A 133 3.48 -12.91 7.01
N TRP A 134 2.81 -13.55 7.97
CA TRP A 134 3.37 -13.80 9.28
C TRP A 134 2.82 -15.05 9.97
N ASN A 135 3.66 -15.68 10.81
CA ASN A 135 3.30 -16.85 11.62
C ASN A 135 4.07 -16.88 12.94
N GLY A 136 4.31 -15.71 13.54
CA GLY A 136 5.05 -15.56 14.79
C GLY A 136 6.58 -15.55 14.68
N GLY A 137 7.14 -15.77 13.49
CA GLY A 137 8.56 -15.62 13.18
C GLY A 137 8.93 -14.22 12.67
N PRO A 138 9.94 -14.09 11.80
CA PRO A 138 10.13 -12.91 10.99
C PRO A 138 8.88 -12.59 10.16
N PHE A 139 8.48 -11.31 10.13
CA PHE A 139 7.51 -10.82 9.14
C PHE A 139 8.16 -10.84 7.77
N GLU A 140 7.43 -11.30 6.76
CA GLU A 140 7.93 -11.49 5.41
C GLU A 140 7.15 -10.61 4.44
N LEU A 141 7.88 -9.95 3.54
CA LEU A 141 7.33 -9.11 2.50
C LEU A 141 7.92 -9.50 1.14
N ASP A 142 7.04 -9.66 0.17
CA ASP A 142 7.37 -9.97 -1.22
C ASP A 142 6.77 -8.86 -2.11
N ILE A 143 7.43 -8.55 -3.22
CA ILE A 143 6.87 -7.70 -4.29
C ILE A 143 7.18 -8.29 -5.65
N VAL A 144 6.21 -8.23 -6.55
CA VAL A 144 6.28 -8.74 -7.93
C VAL A 144 5.86 -7.65 -8.91
N ASP A 145 6.66 -7.42 -9.94
CA ASP A 145 6.27 -6.65 -11.13
C ASP A 145 5.46 -7.57 -12.05
N ARG A 146 4.15 -7.53 -11.91
CA ARG A 146 3.23 -8.41 -12.64
C ARG A 146 3.13 -8.01 -14.11
N ALA A 147 3.15 -6.71 -14.40
CA ALA A 147 3.08 -6.19 -15.76
C ALA A 147 4.30 -6.58 -16.61
N ALA A 148 5.50 -6.61 -16.01
CA ALA A 148 6.70 -7.10 -16.68
C ALA A 148 6.81 -8.63 -16.68
N SER A 149 6.19 -9.30 -15.70
CA SER A 149 6.23 -10.76 -15.59
C SER A 149 5.53 -11.44 -16.76
N THR A 150 6.04 -12.62 -17.13
CA THR A 150 5.46 -13.46 -18.18
C THR A 150 5.18 -14.84 -17.62
N ALA A 151 4.27 -15.60 -18.22
CA ALA A 151 3.96 -16.95 -17.76
C ALA A 151 5.25 -17.80 -17.66
N GLY A 152 5.62 -18.20 -16.44
CA GLY A 152 6.83 -18.97 -16.13
C GLY A 152 8.12 -18.15 -15.95
N ASN A 153 8.04 -16.81 -15.93
CA ASN A 153 9.13 -15.93 -15.47
C ASN A 153 8.54 -14.77 -14.68
N GLU A 154 8.72 -14.81 -13.36
CA GLU A 154 8.26 -13.80 -12.42
C GLU A 154 9.42 -12.89 -12.04
N PHE A 155 9.19 -11.58 -12.15
CA PHE A 155 10.12 -10.57 -11.67
C PHE A 155 9.71 -10.15 -10.27
N GLY A 156 10.41 -10.65 -9.25
CA GLY A 156 10.02 -10.42 -7.88
C GLY A 156 11.20 -10.37 -6.92
N ASN A 157 10.99 -9.73 -5.78
CA ASN A 157 11.97 -9.59 -4.72
C ASN A 157 11.35 -9.93 -3.36
N PHE A 158 12.15 -10.54 -2.48
CA PHE A 158 11.74 -10.96 -1.14
C PHE A 158 12.62 -10.37 -0.03
N GLY A 159 12.02 -10.05 1.11
CA GLY A 159 12.72 -9.66 2.33
C GLY A 159 12.03 -10.19 3.59
N ALA A 160 12.85 -10.47 4.62
CA ALA A 160 12.39 -10.87 5.95
C ALA A 160 12.83 -9.84 6.99
N ALA A 161 11.93 -9.50 7.91
CA ALA A 161 12.19 -8.55 8.98
C ALA A 161 13.14 -9.11 10.04
N SER A 162 13.79 -8.19 10.75
CA SER A 162 14.38 -8.47 12.05
C SER A 162 13.41 -8.05 13.16
N VAL A 163 13.33 -8.85 14.22
CA VAL A 163 12.50 -8.53 15.38
C VAL A 163 13.14 -7.37 16.14
N VAL A 164 12.40 -6.27 16.27
CA VAL A 164 12.80 -5.12 17.09
C VAL A 164 12.36 -5.35 18.53
N ALA A 165 11.06 -5.61 18.74
CA ALA A 165 10.49 -5.94 20.04
C ALA A 165 9.13 -6.66 19.90
N GLY A 166 9.02 -7.90 20.37
CA GLY A 166 7.74 -8.64 20.29
C GLY A 166 7.22 -8.77 18.86
N ALA A 167 5.98 -8.35 18.62
CA ALA A 167 5.37 -8.31 17.29
C ALA A 167 5.65 -6.99 16.51
N VAL A 168 6.67 -6.23 16.93
CA VAL A 168 7.20 -5.06 16.22
C VAL A 168 8.50 -5.43 15.52
N GLN A 169 8.52 -5.27 14.20
CA GLN A 169 9.60 -5.72 13.33
C GLN A 169 9.84 -4.71 12.21
N SER A 170 11.06 -4.71 11.67
CA SER A 170 11.42 -3.91 10.51
C SER A 170 12.38 -4.70 9.62
N GLY A 171 12.32 -4.47 8.32
CA GLY A 171 13.15 -5.15 7.35
C GLY A 171 13.34 -4.36 6.08
N THR A 172 14.12 -4.93 5.17
CA THR A 172 14.39 -4.38 3.86
C THR A 172 14.36 -5.51 2.84
N ILE A 173 13.70 -5.28 1.70
CA ILE A 173 13.89 -6.05 0.48
C ILE A 173 15.02 -5.37 -0.29
N SER A 174 16.18 -6.01 -0.39
CA SER A 174 17.34 -5.40 -1.01
C SER A 174 17.18 -5.23 -2.54
N ALA A 175 17.72 -4.14 -3.07
CA ALA A 175 17.88 -3.92 -4.51
C ALA A 175 18.65 -5.09 -5.15
N GLY A 176 18.15 -5.58 -6.29
CA GLY A 176 18.69 -6.79 -6.92
C GLY A 176 18.68 -8.04 -6.03
N GLY A 177 17.86 -8.05 -4.97
CA GLY A 177 17.78 -9.07 -3.95
C GLY A 177 17.27 -10.44 -4.44
N THR A 178 17.00 -11.32 -3.49
CA THR A 178 16.55 -12.69 -3.79
C THR A 178 15.19 -12.67 -4.45
N ALA A 179 15.04 -13.46 -5.51
CA ALA A 179 13.74 -13.70 -6.13
C ALA A 179 12.73 -14.20 -5.09
N THR A 180 11.45 -13.86 -5.25
CA THR A 180 10.38 -14.46 -4.44
C THR A 180 10.43 -15.99 -4.58
N THR A 181 9.87 -16.73 -3.63
CA THR A 181 9.89 -18.20 -3.72
C THR A 181 9.28 -18.67 -5.05
N ASN A 182 9.98 -19.58 -5.73
CA ASN A 182 9.68 -20.11 -7.07
C ASN A 182 9.68 -19.11 -8.24
N ALA A 183 10.12 -17.86 -8.04
CA ALA A 183 10.28 -16.92 -9.13
C ALA A 183 11.58 -17.15 -9.92
N ASP A 184 11.44 -17.31 -11.23
CA ASP A 184 12.55 -17.65 -12.14
C ASP A 184 13.06 -16.44 -12.96
N GLY A 185 12.36 -15.30 -12.90
CA GLY A 185 12.65 -14.09 -13.71
C GLY A 185 13.71 -13.14 -13.11
N GLY A 186 14.04 -13.29 -11.83
CA GLY A 186 15.01 -12.43 -11.12
C GLY A 186 14.39 -11.19 -10.46
N GLY A 187 15.21 -10.39 -9.77
CA GLY A 187 14.77 -9.16 -9.10
C GLY A 187 14.68 -7.95 -10.03
N PHE A 188 13.71 -7.07 -9.80
CA PHE A 188 13.52 -5.83 -10.59
C PHE A 188 13.87 -4.55 -9.83
N LEU A 189 13.91 -4.61 -8.50
CA LEU A 189 14.19 -3.44 -7.64
C LEU A 189 15.58 -2.86 -7.88
N THR A 190 15.63 -1.56 -8.15
CA THR A 190 16.87 -0.78 -8.29
C THR A 190 17.27 -0.06 -6.99
N GLN A 191 16.32 0.13 -6.09
CA GLN A 191 16.55 0.60 -4.72
C GLN A 191 15.93 -0.37 -3.71
N ASP A 192 16.43 -0.30 -2.48
CA ASP A 192 15.88 -1.06 -1.36
C ASP A 192 14.42 -0.68 -1.12
N VAL A 193 13.56 -1.64 -0.78
CA VAL A 193 12.21 -1.42 -0.23
C VAL A 193 12.28 -1.63 1.27
N ASP A 194 12.11 -0.57 2.04
CA ASP A 194 12.04 -0.65 3.49
C ASP A 194 10.63 -0.99 3.93
N PHE A 195 10.49 -1.80 4.98
CA PHE A 195 9.19 -2.14 5.55
C PHE A 195 9.22 -2.29 7.06
N GLY A 196 8.07 -1.98 7.66
CA GLY A 196 7.81 -2.05 9.09
C GLY A 196 6.54 -2.83 9.35
N PHE A 197 6.49 -3.53 10.47
CA PHE A 197 5.36 -4.32 10.89
C PHE A 197 5.16 -4.16 12.40
N ASN A 198 4.02 -3.62 12.80
CA ASN A 198 3.66 -3.46 14.20
C ASN A 198 2.26 -4.03 14.46
N ASN A 199 2.22 -5.27 14.95
CA ASN A 199 0.97 -6.00 15.14
C ASN A 199 0.31 -5.76 16.52
N THR A 200 0.63 -4.67 17.22
CA THR A 200 0.22 -4.47 18.62
C THR A 200 -1.13 -3.75 18.80
N ASN A 201 -1.84 -3.46 17.70
CA ASN A 201 -3.15 -2.81 17.76
C ASN A 201 -4.21 -3.72 18.42
N ILE A 202 -5.05 -3.12 19.26
CA ILE A 202 -6.22 -3.77 19.92
C ILE A 202 -7.48 -2.88 19.85
N LEU A 203 -7.49 -1.94 18.92
CA LEU A 203 -8.51 -0.93 18.72
C LEU A 203 -8.96 -0.97 17.24
N GLY A 204 -9.91 -0.13 16.87
CA GLY A 204 -10.33 0.00 15.48
C GLY A 204 -11.59 -0.78 15.18
N VAL A 205 -11.59 -1.53 14.08
CA VAL A 205 -12.73 -2.33 13.65
C VAL A 205 -12.95 -3.53 14.58
N THR A 206 -14.22 -3.87 14.82
CA THR A 206 -14.56 -5.02 15.67
C THR A 206 -14.97 -6.23 14.83
N GLY A 207 -15.09 -7.40 15.45
CA GLY A 207 -15.62 -8.60 14.79
C GLY A 207 -17.08 -8.48 14.33
N GLY A 208 -17.40 -8.97 13.13
CA GLY A 208 -18.76 -9.05 12.58
C GLY A 208 -18.88 -8.78 11.08
N THR A 209 -20.04 -8.27 10.66
CA THR A 209 -20.36 -7.93 9.26
C THR A 209 -21.02 -6.57 9.10
N ALA A 210 -21.35 -5.90 10.22
CA ALA A 210 -22.02 -4.62 10.19
C ALA A 210 -21.05 -3.52 9.75
N ALA A 211 -21.59 -2.30 9.61
CA ALA A 211 -20.74 -1.13 9.41
C ALA A 211 -19.75 -0.99 10.58
N SER A 212 -18.49 -0.72 10.26
CA SER A 212 -17.47 -0.35 11.24
C SER A 212 -17.69 1.08 11.75
N ASP A 213 -17.04 1.41 12.88
CA ASP A 213 -16.91 2.81 13.31
C ASP A 213 -15.70 3.44 12.58
N PRO A 214 -15.92 4.38 11.64
CA PRO A 214 -14.84 4.97 10.87
C PRO A 214 -13.90 5.85 11.70
N VAL A 215 -14.38 6.40 12.82
CA VAL A 215 -13.54 7.21 13.73
C VAL A 215 -12.59 6.29 14.50
N ALA A 216 -13.09 5.14 14.96
CA ALA A 216 -12.27 4.15 15.65
C ALA A 216 -11.21 3.58 14.71
N ALA A 217 -11.59 3.17 13.50
CA ALA A 217 -10.66 2.62 12.50
C ALA A 217 -9.56 3.62 12.12
N ALA A 218 -9.90 4.88 11.83
CA ALA A 218 -8.91 5.93 11.51
C ALA A 218 -7.99 6.33 12.69
N ALA A 219 -8.35 5.95 13.92
CA ALA A 219 -7.54 6.21 15.11
C ALA A 219 -6.43 5.18 15.31
N VAL A 220 -6.46 4.03 14.62
CA VAL A 220 -5.39 3.04 14.66
C VAL A 220 -4.14 3.60 13.97
N LEU A 221 -2.98 3.35 14.57
CA LEU A 221 -1.69 3.91 14.14
C LEU A 221 -0.63 2.86 13.83
N THR A 222 -0.91 1.58 14.00
CA THR A 222 0.08 0.51 13.84
C THR A 222 -0.40 -0.52 12.83
N GLY A 223 0.53 -1.17 12.13
CA GLY A 223 0.22 -2.17 11.12
C GLY A 223 1.39 -2.43 10.17
N LEU A 224 1.07 -2.69 8.89
CA LEU A 224 2.05 -2.88 7.82
C LEU A 224 2.41 -1.52 7.20
N GLU A 225 3.70 -1.24 7.10
CA GLU A 225 4.24 -0.04 6.47
C GLU A 225 5.33 -0.42 5.46
N PHE A 226 5.40 0.27 4.32
CA PHE A 226 6.52 0.12 3.39
C PHE A 226 6.82 1.40 2.63
N SER A 227 8.05 1.48 2.10
CA SER A 227 8.42 2.51 1.12
C SER A 227 9.10 1.91 -0.10
N ILE A 228 8.74 2.41 -1.28
CA ILE A 228 9.28 1.97 -2.56
C ILE A 228 9.61 3.18 -3.44
N ASP A 229 10.68 3.08 -4.22
CA ASP A 229 11.07 4.13 -5.15
C ASP A 229 10.05 4.25 -6.29
N LEU A 230 9.67 5.47 -6.66
CA LEU A 230 8.79 5.68 -7.80
C LEU A 230 9.42 5.17 -9.10
N ALA A 231 10.75 5.15 -9.20
CA ALA A 231 11.45 4.58 -10.36
C ALA A 231 11.19 3.07 -10.53
N ASP A 232 11.03 2.35 -9.42
CA ASP A 232 10.72 0.92 -9.41
C ASP A 232 9.22 0.66 -9.64
N LEU A 233 8.38 1.70 -9.62
CA LEU A 233 6.94 1.68 -9.94
C LEU A 233 6.62 2.26 -11.33
N GLY A 234 7.58 2.22 -12.26
CA GLY A 234 7.37 2.71 -13.62
C GLY A 234 7.54 4.23 -13.79
N SER A 235 8.01 4.93 -12.75
CA SER A 235 8.26 6.39 -12.73
C SER A 235 7.02 7.25 -13.02
N PRO A 236 5.91 7.10 -12.27
CA PRO A 236 4.73 7.95 -12.45
C PRO A 236 5.10 9.42 -12.30
N GLY A 237 4.62 10.23 -13.25
CA GLY A 237 4.91 11.65 -13.34
C GLY A 237 4.02 12.50 -12.44
N VAL A 238 4.40 13.76 -12.27
CA VAL A 238 3.56 14.73 -11.52
C VAL A 238 2.18 14.84 -12.15
N GLY A 239 1.15 14.67 -11.32
CA GLY A 239 -0.26 14.68 -11.72
C GLY A 239 -0.82 13.29 -12.03
N ASP A 240 0.03 12.28 -12.17
CA ASP A 240 -0.42 10.88 -12.29
C ASP A 240 -0.95 10.40 -10.94
N GLU A 241 -1.85 9.43 -11.00
CA GLU A 241 -2.46 8.79 -9.85
C GLU A 241 -1.85 7.41 -9.65
N ILE A 242 -1.49 7.10 -8.41
CA ILE A 242 -1.14 5.75 -7.98
C ILE A 242 -2.34 5.22 -7.20
N LYS A 243 -2.93 4.13 -7.66
CA LYS A 243 -4.06 3.46 -7.01
C LYS A 243 -3.57 2.22 -6.28
N ILE A 244 -4.15 1.97 -5.11
CA ILE A 244 -3.74 0.91 -4.21
C ILE A 244 -4.99 0.12 -3.80
N HIS A 245 -5.04 -1.15 -4.19
CA HIS A 245 -6.04 -2.10 -3.73
C HIS A 245 -5.41 -3.00 -2.66
N ALA A 246 -5.82 -2.83 -1.41
CA ALA A 246 -5.31 -3.62 -0.29
C ALA A 246 -6.40 -4.53 0.27
N ALA A 247 -6.17 -5.84 0.24
CA ALA A 247 -7.12 -6.89 0.59
C ALA A 247 -6.50 -7.90 1.55
N TYR A 248 -7.26 -8.33 2.56
CA TYR A 248 -6.84 -9.40 3.46
C TYR A 248 -7.43 -10.76 3.06
N GLY A 249 -6.58 -11.77 2.96
CA GLY A 249 -6.95 -13.11 2.52
C GLY A 249 -6.19 -14.21 3.24
N ASN A 250 -6.53 -15.45 2.89
CA ASN A 250 -5.88 -16.61 3.49
C ASN A 250 -4.50 -16.91 2.88
N GLY A 251 -3.74 -17.77 3.55
CA GLY A 251 -2.39 -18.13 3.09
C GLY A 251 -2.32 -18.82 1.73
N ASP A 252 -3.40 -19.44 1.26
CA ASP A 252 -3.44 -20.08 -0.07
C ASP A 252 -3.88 -19.11 -1.18
N ASN A 253 -4.11 -17.83 -0.89
CA ASN A 253 -4.63 -16.83 -1.85
C ASN A 253 -5.89 -17.29 -2.60
N ASN A 254 -6.71 -18.15 -1.96
CA ASN A 254 -7.92 -18.69 -2.54
C ASN A 254 -9.18 -18.34 -1.75
N TYR A 255 -9.07 -17.55 -0.69
CA TYR A 255 -10.19 -17.07 0.10
C TYR A 255 -9.91 -15.66 0.60
N HIS A 256 -10.78 -14.71 0.28
CA HIS A 256 -10.72 -13.33 0.78
C HIS A 256 -11.65 -13.11 1.97
N SER A 257 -11.13 -12.36 2.94
CA SER A 257 -11.92 -11.78 4.02
C SER A 257 -12.88 -10.73 3.47
N ASN A 258 -13.68 -10.14 4.35
CA ASN A 258 -14.42 -8.91 4.04
C ASN A 258 -13.58 -7.63 4.23
N GLN A 259 -12.27 -7.77 4.43
CA GLN A 259 -11.37 -6.68 4.77
C GLN A 259 -10.63 -6.18 3.52
N ILE A 260 -11.16 -5.10 2.92
CA ILE A 260 -10.58 -4.40 1.77
C ILE A 260 -10.50 -2.90 2.10
N LEU A 261 -9.39 -2.22 1.80
CA LEU A 261 -9.24 -0.77 1.96
C LEU A 261 -9.62 -0.05 0.67
N GLY A 262 -10.58 0.88 0.80
CA GLY A 262 -11.54 1.26 -0.25
C GLY A 262 -12.96 0.94 0.22
N GLY A 263 -13.07 -0.14 1.02
CA GLY A 263 -14.25 -0.52 1.78
C GLY A 263 -15.27 -1.30 0.96
N LEU A 264 -16.05 -2.13 1.65
CA LEU A 264 -17.20 -2.82 1.08
C LEU A 264 -18.51 -2.25 1.68
N PRO A 265 -19.64 -2.28 0.95
CA PRO A 265 -20.92 -1.86 1.51
C PRO A 265 -21.36 -2.76 2.67
N ALA A 266 -21.67 -2.18 3.82
CA ALA A 266 -22.23 -2.93 4.94
C ALA A 266 -23.72 -3.28 4.70
N PRO A 267 -24.19 -4.45 5.19
CA PRO A 267 -23.42 -5.51 5.82
C PRO A 267 -22.69 -6.38 4.77
N GLN A 268 -21.47 -6.80 5.09
CA GLN A 268 -20.68 -7.67 4.22
C GLN A 268 -19.98 -8.76 5.03
N GLY A 269 -20.22 -10.01 4.66
CA GLY A 269 -19.44 -11.16 5.13
C GLY A 269 -18.20 -11.37 4.29
N ASN A 270 -17.37 -12.35 4.63
CA ASN A 270 -16.22 -12.74 3.83
C ASN A 270 -16.61 -12.86 2.35
N LEU A 271 -15.73 -12.39 1.45
CA LEU A 271 -15.92 -12.60 0.03
C LEU A 271 -15.73 -14.07 -0.33
N GLY A 272 -14.89 -14.77 0.42
CA GLY A 272 -14.51 -16.14 0.13
C GLY A 272 -13.76 -16.22 -1.20
N SER A 273 -14.06 -17.23 -1.99
CA SER A 273 -13.51 -17.43 -3.34
C SER A 273 -14.46 -16.93 -4.43
N ASP A 274 -15.75 -16.80 -4.11
CA ASP A 274 -16.85 -16.57 -5.05
C ASP A 274 -17.57 -15.23 -4.88
N GLY A 275 -17.02 -14.33 -4.05
CA GLY A 275 -17.65 -13.06 -3.67
C GLY A 275 -18.85 -13.21 -2.73
N SER A 276 -19.26 -14.44 -2.40
CA SER A 276 -20.44 -14.74 -1.57
C SER A 276 -20.10 -15.49 -0.28
N GLY A 277 -18.82 -15.61 0.04
CA GLY A 277 -18.29 -16.22 1.27
C GLY A 277 -17.99 -17.70 1.18
N ASN A 278 -18.15 -18.34 0.02
CA ASN A 278 -17.90 -19.77 -0.14
C ASN A 278 -16.51 -20.05 -0.73
N GLY A 279 -15.97 -21.23 -0.43
CA GLY A 279 -14.69 -21.71 -0.98
C GLY A 279 -14.87 -22.44 -2.33
N THR A 280 -14.19 -21.99 -3.38
CA THR A 280 -14.18 -22.63 -4.72
C THR A 280 -12.78 -23.01 -5.19
N GLY A 281 -11.75 -22.62 -4.44
CA GLY A 281 -10.35 -22.98 -4.70
C GLY A 281 -9.54 -21.93 -5.47
N ASN A 282 -10.19 -20.89 -6.03
CA ASN A 282 -9.53 -19.71 -6.60
C ASN A 282 -10.47 -18.50 -6.55
N LEU A 283 -9.96 -17.30 -6.76
CA LEU A 283 -10.70 -16.05 -6.61
C LEU A 283 -11.42 -15.60 -7.89
N ALA A 284 -11.58 -16.48 -8.88
CA ALA A 284 -12.21 -16.15 -10.16
C ALA A 284 -13.68 -15.72 -10.06
N GLY A 285 -14.33 -16.01 -8.93
CA GLY A 285 -15.70 -15.58 -8.67
C GLY A 285 -15.81 -14.19 -8.03
N ILE A 286 -14.70 -13.56 -7.67
CA ILE A 286 -14.69 -12.19 -7.15
C ILE A 286 -14.58 -11.20 -8.31
N ASP A 287 -15.59 -10.35 -8.42
CA ASP A 287 -15.60 -9.18 -9.31
C ASP A 287 -16.00 -7.96 -8.49
N PHE A 288 -15.04 -7.04 -8.30
CA PHE A 288 -15.24 -5.88 -7.45
C PHE A 288 -16.25 -4.87 -8.02
N ASN A 289 -16.52 -4.91 -9.33
CA ASN A 289 -17.58 -4.10 -9.94
C ASN A 289 -19.00 -4.44 -9.43
N GLN A 290 -19.16 -5.52 -8.66
CA GLN A 290 -20.42 -5.92 -8.04
C GLN A 290 -20.67 -5.20 -6.70
N TYR A 291 -19.68 -4.52 -6.14
CA TYR A 291 -19.82 -3.74 -4.91
C TYR A 291 -19.93 -2.25 -5.24
N GLY A 292 -20.50 -1.48 -4.30
CA GLY A 292 -20.68 -0.05 -4.47
C GLY A 292 -19.43 0.72 -4.04
N GLY A 293 -18.99 1.67 -4.88
CA GLY A 293 -17.77 2.45 -4.64
C GLY A 293 -16.53 1.69 -5.11
N ASP A 294 -15.38 2.37 -5.08
CA ASP A 294 -14.11 1.78 -5.49
C ASP A 294 -13.46 1.05 -4.31
N GLN A 295 -13.01 -0.19 -4.50
CA GLN A 295 -12.27 -0.98 -3.52
C GLN A 295 -10.76 -0.72 -3.61
N PHE A 296 -10.37 0.49 -3.98
CA PHE A 296 -9.00 0.99 -3.94
C PHE A 296 -8.99 2.42 -3.43
N PHE A 297 -7.82 2.92 -3.04
CA PHE A 297 -7.59 4.32 -2.73
C PHE A 297 -6.43 4.89 -3.54
N THR A 298 -6.40 6.21 -3.66
CA THR A 298 -5.53 6.88 -4.62
C THR A 298 -4.67 7.93 -3.95
N ILE A 299 -3.42 8.04 -4.40
CA ILE A 299 -2.56 9.18 -4.15
C ILE A 299 -2.09 9.79 -5.46
N THR A 300 -2.21 11.12 -5.57
CA THR A 300 -1.68 11.86 -6.72
C THR A 300 -0.21 12.18 -6.50
N VAL A 301 0.62 11.94 -7.51
CA VAL A 301 2.02 12.36 -7.51
C VAL A 301 2.08 13.88 -7.58
N VAL A 302 2.59 14.50 -6.53
CA VAL A 302 2.75 15.97 -6.43
C VAL A 302 4.22 16.36 -6.53
N PRO A 303 4.53 17.58 -6.99
CA PRO A 303 5.91 18.06 -6.97
C PRO A 303 6.42 18.15 -5.53
N GLU A 304 7.67 17.75 -5.33
CA GLU A 304 8.37 17.96 -4.07
C GLU A 304 8.34 19.44 -3.66
N PRO A 305 8.15 19.76 -2.36
CA PRO A 305 8.08 21.15 -1.89
C PRO A 305 9.29 21.99 -2.29
N THR A 306 10.48 21.38 -2.37
CA THR A 306 11.73 22.03 -2.80
C THR A 306 11.72 22.38 -4.29
N SER A 307 11.10 21.55 -5.14
CA SER A 307 10.91 21.82 -6.57
C SER A 307 9.99 23.01 -6.79
N MET A 308 8.92 23.13 -5.98
CA MET A 308 8.02 24.29 -6.01
C MET A 308 8.72 25.58 -5.58
N LEU A 309 9.57 25.53 -4.56
CA LEU A 309 10.35 26.67 -4.09
C LEU A 309 11.32 27.16 -5.18
N LEU A 310 12.03 26.24 -5.84
CA LEU A 310 12.99 26.58 -6.89
C LEU A 310 12.29 27.17 -8.13
N PHE A 311 11.14 26.62 -8.52
CA PHE A 311 10.32 27.17 -9.60
C PHE A 311 9.84 28.59 -9.28
N GLY A 312 9.38 28.82 -8.04
CA GLY A 312 9.00 30.16 -7.56
C GLY A 312 10.15 31.17 -7.62
N LEU A 313 11.36 30.78 -7.19
CA LEU A 313 12.56 31.62 -7.28
C LEU A 313 12.97 31.90 -8.72
N GLY A 314 12.87 30.92 -9.62
CA GLY A 314 13.16 31.07 -11.05
C GLY A 314 12.23 32.08 -11.75
N LEU A 315 10.93 32.04 -11.46
CA LEU A 315 9.96 33.00 -11.99
C LEU A 315 10.22 34.43 -11.50
N VAL A 316 10.60 34.58 -10.22
CA VAL A 316 10.99 35.89 -9.66
C VAL A 316 12.26 36.41 -10.34
N GLY A 317 13.26 35.55 -10.56
CA GLY A 317 14.49 35.90 -11.28
C GLY A 317 14.24 36.37 -12.71
N LEU A 318 13.38 35.67 -13.46
CA LEU A 318 12.98 36.04 -14.83
C LEU A 318 12.18 37.36 -14.88
N GLY A 319 11.29 37.58 -13.90
CA GLY A 319 10.54 38.83 -13.78
C GLY A 319 11.43 40.04 -13.46
N LEU A 320 12.47 39.85 -12.65
CA LEU A 320 13.46 40.87 -12.33
C LEU A 320 14.43 41.14 -13.50
N GLY A 321 14.78 40.11 -14.28
CA GLY A 321 15.62 40.23 -15.47
C GLY A 321 14.95 41.04 -16.60
N ARG A 322 13.64 40.88 -16.79
CA ARG A 322 12.86 41.61 -17.81
C ARG A 322 12.55 43.07 -17.45
N ARG A 323 12.69 43.47 -16.18
CA ARG A 323 12.54 44.88 -15.75
C ARG A 323 13.85 45.68 -15.85
N ARG A 324 14.95 45.03 -16.21
CA ARG A 324 16.29 45.64 -16.37
C ARG A 324 16.74 45.78 -17.83
N SER A 325 15.89 45.42 -18.79
CA SER A 325 16.08 45.64 -20.24
C SER A 325 15.24 46.80 -20.74
#